data_AF-A0A812KWG0-F1
#
_entry.id   AF-A0A812KWG0-F1
#
_cell.length_a   1.000
_cell.length_b   1.000
_cell.length_c   1.000
_cell.angle_alpha   90.00
_cell.angle_beta   90.00
_cell.angle_gamma   90.00
#
_symmetry.space_group_name_H-M   'P 1'
#
loop_
_entity.id
_entity.type
_entity.pdbx_description
1 polymer ?
#
loop_
_entity_poly.entity_id
_entity_poly.type
_entity_poly.pdbx_seq_one_letter_code
_entity_poly.pdbx_strand_id
1 'polypeptide(L)'
;MTGSSNLRSFGTHEFAPRPRLQSDSTMATSRIGSKEAISRRLSQASSVQECPLLEEQPTEDPRRFLWRFGYFRGTEQPELLVDVTGHTDQPNSSWLPGQEKEEYSLSCKLKWDSPTDSRVLEWKTKMKLTGMRSRLHDNVKKEMGAEYGEHFQDTRFAHHGGVPGTTTRLRKWFQTLSGLANQGHLKTELLALLLQELEIPIPEKSDEELHELQNMLAAPTSVQERQQSQSSSPSPVRRARDHDVPKEPEVPFEPYATARGPLVAPSQHLVVTL
;
A
#
# COMPACT_ATOMS: atom_id res chain seq x y z
N MET A 1 -5.84 -44.23 49.35
CA MET A 1 -4.80 -43.35 49.93
C MET A 1 -4.92 -42.01 49.22
N THR A 2 -5.85 -41.16 49.67
CA THR A 2 -5.58 -39.95 50.50
C THR A 2 -4.69 -38.96 49.74
N GLY A 3 -5.27 -38.00 49.04
CA GLY A 3 -5.45 -36.62 49.54
C GLY A 3 -4.72 -35.67 48.57
N SER A 4 -5.02 -34.39 48.40
CA SER A 4 -5.90 -33.48 49.09
C SER A 4 -6.20 -32.31 48.14
N SER A 5 -7.44 -31.85 48.21
CA SER A 5 -7.97 -30.59 47.70
C SER A 5 -7.24 -29.36 48.27
N ASN A 6 -6.96 -28.36 47.42
CA ASN A 6 -6.62 -27.01 47.87
C ASN A 6 -7.56 -25.99 47.20
N LEU A 7 -8.57 -25.61 47.98
CA LEU A 7 -9.37 -24.40 47.81
C LEU A 7 -8.48 -23.19 48.15
N ARG A 8 -8.39 -22.20 47.26
CA ARG A 8 -7.90 -20.86 47.63
C ARG A 8 -9.03 -19.85 47.58
N SER A 9 -9.11 -19.16 48.70
CA SER A 9 -10.11 -18.22 49.16
C SER A 9 -10.20 -16.97 48.29
N PHE A 10 -11.44 -16.51 48.11
CA PHE A 10 -11.78 -15.17 47.64
C PHE A 10 -11.39 -14.14 48.71
N GLY A 11 -10.61 -13.13 48.32
CA GLY A 11 -10.37 -11.93 49.11
C GLY A 11 -11.31 -10.83 48.64
N THR A 12 -12.30 -10.49 49.45
CA THR A 12 -13.17 -9.33 49.26
C THR A 12 -12.40 -8.07 49.64
N HIS A 13 -12.02 -7.26 48.65
CA HIS A 13 -11.44 -5.94 48.90
C HIS A 13 -12.56 -4.90 48.96
N GLU A 14 -12.77 -4.40 50.16
CA GLU A 14 -13.74 -3.38 50.56
C GLU A 14 -13.43 -2.04 49.86
N PHE A 15 -14.40 -1.54 49.09
CA PHE A 15 -14.35 -0.22 48.44
C PHE A 15 -14.84 0.84 49.43
N ALA A 16 -13.93 1.66 49.95
CA ALA A 16 -14.27 2.88 50.67
C ALA A 16 -14.38 4.06 49.67
N PRO A 17 -15.49 4.84 49.66
CA PRO A 17 -15.63 6.02 48.82
C PRO A 17 -14.96 7.24 49.46
N ARG A 18 -14.06 7.93 48.72
CA ARG A 18 -13.55 9.25 49.10
C ARG A 18 -14.44 10.38 48.55
N PRO A 19 -14.51 11.54 49.25
CA PRO A 19 -15.53 12.55 49.05
C PRO A 19 -15.24 13.49 47.88
N ARG A 20 -16.31 13.92 47.21
CA ARG A 20 -16.36 15.04 46.26
C ARG A 20 -15.99 16.35 46.98
N LEU A 21 -14.98 17.05 46.48
CA LEU A 21 -14.79 18.48 46.71
C LEU A 21 -15.56 19.25 45.63
N GLN A 22 -16.68 19.83 46.04
CA GLN A 22 -17.31 20.96 45.34
C GLN A 22 -16.51 22.21 45.69
N SER A 23 -16.16 22.98 44.66
CA SER A 23 -15.68 24.34 44.81
C SER A 23 -16.54 25.22 43.91
N ASP A 24 -17.64 25.71 44.47
CA ASP A 24 -18.34 26.88 43.95
C ASP A 24 -17.46 28.11 44.18
N SER A 25 -17.28 28.92 43.14
CA SER A 25 -16.84 30.30 43.31
C SER A 25 -17.50 31.19 42.27
N THR A 26 -18.35 32.03 42.80
CA THR A 26 -19.29 32.97 42.18
C THR A 26 -18.72 34.39 42.21
N MET A 27 -19.16 35.19 41.23
CA MET A 27 -19.22 36.68 41.19
C MET A 27 -17.90 37.41 40.86
N ALA A 28 -17.81 38.01 39.65
CA ALA A 28 -18.18 39.41 39.31
C ALA A 28 -16.88 40.23 39.15
N THR A 29 -16.66 41.14 38.20
CA THR A 29 -17.46 42.27 37.71
C THR A 29 -16.93 42.76 36.36
N SER A 30 -17.82 43.29 35.52
CA SER A 30 -17.54 44.12 34.34
C SER A 30 -16.56 45.27 34.59
N ARG A 31 -15.69 45.55 33.61
CA ARG A 31 -15.37 46.94 33.22
C ARG A 31 -15.23 47.10 31.72
N ILE A 32 -16.03 48.04 31.25
CA ILE A 32 -16.06 48.70 29.95
C ILE A 32 -14.81 49.58 29.81
N GLY A 33 -14.25 49.63 28.59
CA GLY A 33 -13.39 50.72 28.13
C GLY A 33 -12.04 50.26 27.60
N SER A 34 -11.91 50.15 26.28
CA SER A 34 -11.25 51.19 25.49
C SER A 34 -11.06 50.68 24.06
N LYS A 35 -11.62 51.44 23.11
CA LYS A 35 -11.22 51.40 21.72
C LYS A 35 -9.80 51.96 21.60
N GLU A 36 -9.20 51.66 20.45
CA GLU A 36 -7.98 52.25 19.88
C GLU A 36 -6.65 51.54 20.18
N ALA A 37 -6.09 50.98 19.10
CA ALA A 37 -4.68 50.78 18.77
C ALA A 37 -4.30 49.33 18.39
N ILE A 38 -4.92 48.79 17.33
CA ILE A 38 -4.33 47.69 16.55
C ILE A 38 -4.13 48.18 15.13
N SER A 39 -3.10 48.99 14.94
CA SER A 39 -2.53 49.23 13.62
C SER A 39 -1.09 49.68 13.82
N ARG A 40 -0.15 48.71 13.73
CA ARG A 40 1.28 48.84 13.39
C ARG A 40 2.08 47.65 13.92
N ARG A 41 2.20 46.61 13.10
CA ARG A 41 3.46 45.86 12.80
C ARG A 41 3.12 44.56 12.06
N LEU A 42 2.74 44.71 10.80
CA LEU A 42 2.91 43.68 9.78
C LEU A 42 3.93 44.23 8.78
N SER A 43 5.21 44.17 9.14
CA SER A 43 6.35 44.47 8.24
C SER A 43 7.64 43.98 8.90
N GLN A 44 7.77 42.67 9.05
CA GLN A 44 9.05 41.95 9.01
C GLN A 44 8.74 40.71 8.17
N ALA A 45 8.86 40.80 6.84
CA ALA A 45 10.06 40.32 6.12
C ALA A 45 10.41 38.91 6.62
N SER A 46 9.72 37.89 6.12
CA SER A 46 10.18 37.14 4.94
C SER A 46 11.62 36.65 5.11
N SER A 47 11.82 35.72 6.05
CA SER A 47 12.86 34.71 5.94
C SER A 47 12.13 33.37 5.86
N VAL A 48 11.55 33.12 4.69
CA VAL A 48 11.08 31.80 4.31
C VAL A 48 12.36 31.02 4.06
N GLN A 49 12.89 30.44 5.12
CA GLN A 49 13.90 29.40 4.99
C GLN A 49 13.14 28.25 4.34
N GLU A 50 13.21 28.18 3.01
CA GLU A 50 12.73 27.06 2.21
C GLU A 50 13.21 25.80 2.92
N CYS A 51 12.28 25.10 3.57
CA CYS A 51 12.52 23.72 3.96
C CYS A 51 12.99 23.04 2.68
N PRO A 52 14.17 22.39 2.66
CA PRO A 52 14.61 21.65 1.50
C PRO A 52 13.44 20.75 1.12
N LEU A 53 12.85 21.05 -0.04
CA LEU A 53 11.82 20.25 -0.67
C LEU A 53 12.35 18.83 -0.56
N LEU A 54 11.66 17.97 0.21
CA LEU A 54 12.04 16.57 0.37
C LEU A 54 12.35 16.08 -1.03
N GLU A 55 13.64 15.85 -1.28
CA GLU A 55 14.18 15.50 -2.58
C GLU A 55 13.40 14.26 -2.97
N GLU A 56 12.45 14.42 -3.89
CA GLU A 56 11.60 13.33 -4.34
C GLU A 56 12.55 12.33 -4.97
N GLN A 57 12.98 11.35 -4.17
CA GLN A 57 13.85 10.29 -4.62
C GLN A 57 13.19 9.75 -5.88
N PRO A 58 13.92 9.66 -7.00
CA PRO A 58 13.34 9.22 -8.25
C PRO A 58 12.71 7.86 -7.99
N THR A 59 11.38 7.85 -7.94
CA THR A 59 10.63 6.65 -7.65
C THR A 59 10.85 5.75 -8.85
N GLU A 60 11.57 4.66 -8.64
CA GLU A 60 11.70 3.62 -9.65
C GLU A 60 10.29 3.23 -10.11
N ASP A 61 10.15 2.96 -11.41
CA ASP A 61 8.88 2.50 -11.98
C ASP A 61 8.32 1.33 -11.16
N PRO A 62 7.09 1.42 -10.62
CA PRO A 62 6.52 0.40 -9.75
C PRO A 62 6.52 -1.00 -10.34
N ARG A 63 6.31 -1.12 -11.66
CA ARG A 63 6.34 -2.42 -12.34
C ARG A 63 7.75 -2.99 -12.37
N ARG A 64 8.74 -2.17 -12.72
CA ARG A 64 10.17 -2.55 -12.68
C ARG A 64 10.58 -3.00 -11.27
N PHE A 65 10.21 -2.25 -10.24
CA PHE A 65 10.47 -2.61 -8.85
C PHE A 65 9.85 -3.97 -8.48
N LEU A 66 8.55 -4.14 -8.76
CA LEU A 66 7.83 -5.38 -8.46
C LEU A 66 8.34 -6.59 -9.25
N TRP A 67 8.81 -6.37 -10.47
CA TRP A 67 9.36 -7.44 -11.32
C TRP A 67 10.56 -8.15 -10.67
N ARG A 68 11.39 -7.43 -9.90
CA ARG A 68 12.51 -8.02 -9.13
C ARG A 68 12.06 -9.07 -8.13
N PHE A 69 10.83 -8.95 -7.62
CA PHE A 69 10.24 -9.87 -6.66
C PHE A 69 9.37 -10.92 -7.32
N GLY A 70 9.43 -11.08 -8.64
CA GLY A 70 8.71 -12.11 -9.38
C GLY A 70 7.24 -11.80 -9.67
N TYR A 71 6.75 -10.61 -9.30
CA TYR A 71 5.45 -10.16 -9.80
C TYR A 71 5.51 -10.00 -11.32
N PHE A 72 4.40 -10.31 -12.00
CA PHE A 72 4.27 -10.24 -13.46
C PHE A 72 5.14 -11.24 -14.27
N ARG A 73 5.76 -12.25 -13.63
CA ARG A 73 6.54 -13.28 -14.34
C ARG A 73 5.72 -14.47 -14.85
N GLY A 74 4.44 -14.58 -14.48
CA GLY A 74 3.58 -15.72 -14.86
C GLY A 74 2.19 -15.66 -14.25
N THR A 75 1.51 -16.82 -14.22
CA THR A 75 0.19 -16.99 -13.57
C THR A 75 0.30 -16.98 -12.05
N GLU A 76 1.40 -17.54 -11.53
CA GLU A 76 1.65 -17.60 -10.09
C GLU A 76 2.23 -16.28 -9.60
N GLN A 77 1.54 -15.66 -8.64
CA GLN A 77 2.03 -14.48 -7.93
C GLN A 77 2.68 -14.92 -6.62
N PRO A 78 3.75 -14.25 -6.17
CA PRO A 78 4.35 -14.57 -4.89
C PRO A 78 3.38 -14.25 -3.73
N GLU A 79 3.35 -15.12 -2.72
CA GLU A 79 2.51 -14.96 -1.53
C GLU A 79 3.24 -14.09 -0.49
N LEU A 80 2.70 -12.90 -0.22
CA LEU A 80 3.16 -12.00 0.82
C LEU A 80 2.48 -12.35 2.16
N LEU A 81 3.29 -12.46 3.21
CA LEU A 81 2.86 -12.68 4.58
C LEU A 81 3.50 -11.64 5.48
N VAL A 82 2.68 -10.94 6.26
CA VAL A 82 3.14 -9.92 7.21
C VAL A 82 2.56 -10.22 8.59
N ASP A 83 3.42 -10.37 9.59
CA ASP A 83 3.02 -10.55 10.98
C ASP A 83 3.65 -9.49 11.89
N VAL A 84 2.85 -8.99 12.84
CA VAL A 84 3.30 -8.07 13.88
C VAL A 84 3.74 -8.90 15.07
N THR A 85 5.05 -9.09 15.20
CA THR A 85 5.64 -10.01 16.19
C THR A 85 5.71 -9.42 17.60
N GLY A 86 5.80 -8.10 17.73
CA GLY A 86 5.86 -7.44 19.02
C GLY A 86 5.97 -5.92 18.91
N HIS A 87 6.05 -5.27 20.07
CA HIS A 87 6.42 -3.87 20.18
C HIS A 87 7.54 -3.75 21.22
N THR A 88 8.41 -2.76 21.05
CA THR A 88 9.43 -2.42 22.03
C THR A 88 9.23 -0.96 22.41
N ASP A 89 9.01 -0.73 23.70
CA ASP A 89 9.09 0.60 24.28
C ASP A 89 10.57 0.90 24.47
N GLN A 90 11.17 1.79 23.69
CA GLN A 90 12.57 2.16 23.92
C GLN A 90 12.66 2.96 25.24
N PRO A 91 13.25 2.41 26.32
CA PRO A 91 13.17 3.03 27.64
C PRO A 91 14.19 4.16 27.82
N ASN A 92 15.16 4.30 26.90
CA ASN A 92 16.32 5.21 27.06
C ASN A 92 16.44 6.30 25.99
N SER A 93 15.46 6.45 25.10
CA SER A 93 15.48 7.54 24.13
C SER A 93 15.38 8.86 24.90
N SER A 94 16.43 9.67 24.79
CA SER A 94 16.56 10.99 25.42
C SER A 94 15.23 11.75 25.34
N TRP A 95 14.79 12.25 26.49
CA TRP A 95 13.46 12.78 26.82
C TRP A 95 13.00 14.01 26.03
N LEU A 96 13.34 14.12 24.75
CA LEU A 96 12.79 15.17 23.92
C LEU A 96 11.27 14.95 23.82
N PRO A 97 10.46 15.90 24.32
CA PRO A 97 9.01 15.79 24.25
C PRO A 97 8.58 15.73 22.77
N GLY A 98 7.74 14.76 22.43
CA GLY A 98 7.16 14.61 21.09
C GLY A 98 7.75 13.49 20.22
N GLN A 99 8.78 12.76 20.67
CA GLN A 99 9.21 11.53 19.98
C GLN A 99 8.34 10.35 20.43
N GLU A 100 7.71 9.66 19.46
CA GLU A 100 7.02 8.41 19.72
C GLU A 100 8.02 7.34 20.19
N LYS A 101 7.70 6.71 21.32
CA LYS A 101 8.55 5.73 22.00
C LYS A 101 8.33 4.28 21.54
N GLU A 102 7.31 4.06 20.70
CA GLU A 102 6.85 2.73 20.32
C GLU A 102 7.31 2.36 18.92
N GLU A 103 8.16 1.34 18.85
CA GLU A 103 8.53 0.68 17.61
C GLU A 103 7.88 -0.71 17.56
N TYR A 104 7.21 -1.01 16.45
CA TYR A 104 6.59 -2.30 16.22
C TYR A 104 7.50 -3.13 15.33
N SER A 105 7.76 -4.37 15.74
CA SER A 105 8.58 -5.32 14.98
C SER A 105 7.70 -6.15 14.05
N LEU A 106 7.95 -6.03 12.75
CA LEU A 106 7.26 -6.76 11.70
C LEU A 106 8.15 -7.93 11.23
N SER A 107 7.54 -9.09 11.03
CA SER A 107 8.15 -10.23 10.34
C SER A 107 7.44 -10.42 9.02
N CYS A 108 8.19 -10.32 7.94
CA CYS A 108 7.67 -10.39 6.59
C CYS A 108 8.24 -11.62 5.88
N LYS A 109 7.41 -12.27 5.06
CA LYS A 109 7.82 -13.38 4.22
C LYS A 109 7.19 -13.23 2.84
N LEU A 110 7.98 -13.50 1.81
CA LEU A 110 7.52 -13.59 0.43
C LEU A 110 7.85 -14.99 -0.08
N LYS A 111 6.85 -15.74 -0.52
CA LYS A 111 7.01 -17.10 -1.01
C LYS A 111 6.71 -17.16 -2.50
N TRP A 112 7.52 -17.90 -3.24
CA TRP A 112 7.26 -18.24 -4.62
C TRP A 112 6.91 -19.73 -4.65
N ASP A 113 5.68 -20.04 -5.03
CA ASP A 113 5.21 -21.43 -5.20
C ASP A 113 5.03 -21.70 -6.69
N SER A 114 6.15 -21.72 -7.42
CA SER A 114 6.17 -22.08 -8.83
C SER A 114 6.81 -23.46 -8.99
N PRO A 115 6.33 -24.31 -9.94
CA PRO A 115 6.96 -25.60 -10.24
C PRO A 115 8.45 -25.50 -10.55
N THR A 116 8.91 -24.35 -11.06
CA THR A 116 10.31 -24.11 -11.44
C THR A 116 11.12 -23.33 -10.40
N ASP A 117 10.46 -22.63 -9.47
CA ASP A 117 11.12 -21.75 -8.50
C ASP A 117 10.36 -21.76 -7.17
N SER A 118 10.81 -22.64 -6.26
CA SER A 118 10.35 -22.69 -4.87
C SER A 118 11.39 -22.02 -3.99
N ARG A 119 11.20 -20.72 -3.74
CA ARG A 119 12.07 -19.94 -2.85
C ARG A 119 11.24 -19.16 -1.82
N VAL A 120 11.89 -18.78 -0.74
CA VAL A 120 11.29 -18.01 0.35
C VAL A 120 12.25 -16.90 0.74
N LEU A 121 11.75 -15.67 0.78
CA LEU A 121 12.46 -14.49 1.25
C LEU A 121 11.85 -14.06 2.58
N GLU A 122 12.63 -14.15 3.65
CA GLU A 122 12.18 -13.76 4.99
C GLU A 122 13.00 -12.57 5.48
N TRP A 123 12.33 -11.55 6.01
CA TRP A 123 13.00 -10.39 6.57
C TRP A 123 12.21 -9.82 7.77
N LYS A 124 12.88 -8.95 8.52
CA LYS A 124 12.28 -8.25 9.65
C LYS A 124 12.55 -6.77 9.49
N THR A 125 11.54 -5.96 9.77
CA THR A 125 11.66 -4.49 9.81
C THR A 125 11.02 -3.96 11.09
N LYS A 126 11.33 -2.72 11.44
CA LYS A 126 10.76 -1.99 12.56
C LYS A 126 10.13 -0.72 12.04
N MET A 127 8.89 -0.45 12.45
CA MET A 127 8.21 0.78 12.07
C MET A 127 7.54 1.42 13.29
N LYS A 128 7.54 2.75 13.31
CA LYS A 128 6.74 3.54 14.26
C LYS A 128 5.28 3.56 13.83
N LEU A 129 4.36 3.67 14.79
CA LEU A 129 2.93 3.71 14.49
C LEU A 129 2.55 4.93 13.64
N THR A 130 3.14 6.11 13.89
CA THR A 130 2.98 7.27 13.00
C THR A 130 3.45 7.00 11.58
N GLY A 131 4.62 6.37 11.44
CA GLY A 131 5.16 6.00 10.12
C GLY A 131 4.23 5.07 9.37
N MET A 132 3.77 4.00 10.02
CA MET A 132 2.76 3.09 9.44
C MET A 132 1.48 3.84 9.06
N ARG A 133 1.06 4.85 9.85
CA ARG A 133 -0.15 5.61 9.54
C ARG A 133 0.01 6.47 8.29
N SER A 134 0.99 7.37 8.32
CA SER A 134 1.15 8.37 7.26
C SER A 134 1.63 7.76 5.96
N ARG A 135 2.48 6.73 6.02
CA ARG A 135 3.11 6.15 4.83
C ARG A 135 2.34 4.98 4.26
N LEU A 136 1.71 4.14 5.09
CA LEU A 136 0.95 2.98 4.60
C LEU A 136 -0.55 3.21 4.67
N HIS A 137 -1.11 3.38 5.88
CA HIS A 137 -2.56 3.40 6.07
C HIS A 137 -3.26 4.49 5.27
N ASP A 138 -2.75 5.72 5.32
CA ASP A 138 -3.39 6.86 4.66
C ASP A 138 -3.33 6.72 3.14
N ASN A 139 -2.24 6.16 2.59
CA ASN A 139 -2.10 5.86 1.16
C ASN A 139 -3.02 4.71 0.74
N VAL A 140 -3.09 3.61 1.49
CA VAL A 140 -4.02 2.50 1.23
C VAL A 140 -5.46 3.01 1.22
N LYS A 141 -5.84 3.80 2.23
CA LYS A 141 -7.19 4.36 2.34
C LYS A 141 -7.51 5.31 1.20
N LYS A 142 -6.55 6.16 0.80
CA LYS A 142 -6.70 7.10 -0.32
C LYS A 142 -6.88 6.35 -1.64
N GLU A 143 -6.05 5.35 -1.91
CA GLU A 143 -6.04 4.63 -3.19
C GLU A 143 -7.23 3.69 -3.39
N MET A 144 -7.69 3.05 -2.30
CA MET A 144 -8.85 2.14 -2.33
C MET A 144 -10.19 2.88 -2.27
N GLY A 145 -10.24 4.11 -1.77
CA GLY A 145 -11.46 4.91 -1.71
C GLY A 145 -12.59 4.22 -0.93
N ALA A 146 -13.71 3.95 -1.60
CA ALA A 146 -14.89 3.33 -0.99
C ALA A 146 -14.66 1.86 -0.60
N GLU A 147 -13.88 1.11 -1.38
CA GLU A 147 -13.58 -0.31 -1.15
C GLU A 147 -12.80 -0.55 0.15
N TYR A 148 -12.08 0.48 0.64
CA TYR A 148 -11.40 0.40 1.93
C TYR A 148 -12.36 0.04 3.07
N GLY A 149 -13.55 0.65 3.06
CA GLY A 149 -14.55 0.42 4.10
C GLY A 149 -15.05 -1.03 4.09
N GLU A 150 -15.21 -1.61 2.90
CA GLU A 150 -15.70 -2.98 2.71
C GLU A 150 -14.68 -4.01 3.20
N HIS A 151 -13.41 -3.84 2.84
CA HIS A 151 -12.36 -4.80 3.20
C HIS A 151 -11.86 -4.65 4.65
N PHE A 152 -11.84 -3.44 5.21
CA PHE A 152 -11.27 -3.15 6.54
C PHE A 152 -12.31 -2.87 7.62
N GLN A 153 -13.59 -3.20 7.40
CA GLN A 153 -14.66 -2.99 8.38
C GLN A 153 -14.35 -3.69 9.72
N ASP A 154 -13.91 -4.94 9.64
CA ASP A 154 -13.63 -5.82 10.80
C ASP A 154 -12.19 -5.71 11.32
N THR A 155 -11.31 -5.08 10.54
CA THR A 155 -9.86 -5.04 10.80
C THR A 155 -9.32 -3.62 10.77
N ARG A 156 -10.00 -2.69 11.47
CA ARG A 156 -9.62 -1.27 11.53
C ARG A 156 -8.18 -1.05 12.03
N PHE A 157 -7.53 -0.05 11.44
CA PHE A 157 -6.19 0.39 11.84
C PHE A 157 -6.14 0.90 13.28
N ALA A 158 -4.99 0.75 13.94
CA ALA A 158 -4.82 1.23 15.31
C ALA A 158 -4.58 2.75 15.37
N HIS A 159 -5.42 3.47 16.11
CA HIS A 159 -5.31 4.93 16.25
C HIS A 159 -4.30 5.39 17.31
N HIS A 160 -4.08 4.60 18.36
CA HIS A 160 -3.23 4.99 19.49
C HIS A 160 -2.30 3.85 19.88
N GLY A 161 -1.06 4.21 20.19
CA GLY A 161 -0.10 3.33 20.83
C GLY A 161 -0.46 3.02 22.28
N GLY A 162 0.20 2.03 22.88
CA GLY A 162 0.21 1.80 24.33
C GLY A 162 -1.05 1.21 24.97
N VAL A 163 -2.16 1.09 24.23
CA VAL A 163 -3.38 0.44 24.73
C VAL A 163 -3.28 -1.09 24.53
N PRO A 164 -3.63 -1.92 25.52
CA PRO A 164 -3.66 -3.37 25.34
C PRO A 164 -4.53 -3.74 24.12
N GLY A 165 -3.95 -4.51 23.20
CA GLY A 165 -4.60 -4.93 21.97
C GLY A 165 -4.20 -4.16 20.70
N THR A 166 -3.40 -3.10 20.78
CA THR A 166 -2.89 -2.40 19.58
C THR A 166 -2.12 -3.35 18.66
N THR A 167 -1.23 -4.19 19.20
CA THR A 167 -0.52 -5.22 18.43
C THR A 167 -1.48 -6.19 17.73
N THR A 168 -2.55 -6.63 18.40
CA THR A 168 -3.56 -7.53 17.82
C THR A 168 -4.32 -6.86 16.68
N ARG A 169 -4.68 -5.58 16.82
CA ARG A 169 -5.36 -4.82 15.75
C ARG A 169 -4.44 -4.63 14.55
N LEU A 170 -3.19 -4.22 14.76
CA LEU A 170 -2.21 -4.08 13.68
C LEU A 170 -1.98 -5.41 12.97
N ARG A 171 -1.85 -6.52 13.70
CA ARG A 171 -1.73 -7.86 13.11
C ARG A 171 -2.91 -8.18 12.18
N LYS A 172 -4.14 -8.00 12.64
CA LYS A 172 -5.35 -8.23 11.83
C LYS A 172 -5.40 -7.33 10.59
N TRP A 173 -5.01 -6.06 10.75
CA TRP A 173 -4.96 -5.11 9.64
C TRP A 173 -3.94 -5.53 8.57
N PHE A 174 -2.71 -5.88 8.97
CA PHE A 174 -1.68 -6.37 8.04
C PHE A 174 -2.05 -7.70 7.38
N GLN A 175 -2.67 -8.62 8.11
CA GLN A 175 -3.19 -9.88 7.54
C GLN A 175 -4.26 -9.64 6.46
N THR A 176 -5.13 -8.65 6.68
CA THR A 176 -6.13 -8.24 5.67
C THR A 176 -5.42 -7.66 4.46
N LEU A 177 -4.47 -6.75 4.67
CA LEU A 177 -3.73 -6.10 3.60
C LEU A 177 -2.91 -7.08 2.76
N SER A 178 -2.21 -8.04 3.38
CA SER A 178 -1.49 -9.08 2.66
C SER A 178 -2.43 -10.02 1.93
N GLY A 179 -3.60 -10.33 2.50
CA GLY A 179 -4.65 -11.09 1.82
C GLY A 179 -5.12 -10.41 0.53
N LEU A 180 -5.36 -9.09 0.58
CA LEU A 180 -5.72 -8.30 -0.61
C LEU A 180 -4.60 -8.24 -1.64
N ALA A 181 -3.34 -8.13 -1.19
CA ALA A 181 -2.17 -8.16 -2.07
C ALA A 181 -2.10 -9.50 -2.83
N ASN A 182 -2.23 -10.62 -2.13
CA ASN A 182 -2.14 -11.96 -2.70
C ASN A 182 -3.31 -12.29 -3.63
N GLN A 183 -4.47 -11.68 -3.41
CA GLN A 183 -5.64 -11.80 -4.29
C GLN A 183 -5.56 -10.89 -5.52
N GLY A 184 -4.54 -10.04 -5.63
CA GLY A 184 -4.39 -9.08 -6.73
C GLY A 184 -5.38 -7.91 -6.68
N HIS A 185 -5.99 -7.63 -5.52
CA HIS A 185 -6.91 -6.50 -5.34
C HIS A 185 -6.18 -5.16 -5.17
N LEU A 186 -4.90 -5.17 -4.84
CA LEU A 186 -4.11 -3.94 -4.72
C LEU A 186 -3.62 -3.49 -6.11
N LYS A 187 -3.71 -2.18 -6.38
CA LYS A 187 -3.07 -1.57 -7.55
C LYS A 187 -1.55 -1.78 -7.48
N THR A 188 -0.92 -1.88 -8.64
CA THR A 188 0.54 -2.03 -8.80
C THR A 188 1.33 -1.01 -7.98
N GLU A 189 0.91 0.26 -8.02
CA GLU A 189 1.56 1.37 -7.34
C GLU A 189 1.49 1.20 -5.81
N LEU A 190 0.33 0.79 -5.31
CA LEU A 190 0.11 0.58 -3.88
C LEU A 190 0.87 -0.65 -3.37
N LEU A 191 0.96 -1.71 -4.17
CA LEU A 191 1.74 -2.90 -3.85
C LEU A 191 3.25 -2.61 -3.80
N ALA A 192 3.76 -1.84 -4.77
CA ALA A 192 5.15 -1.39 -4.77
C ALA A 192 5.46 -0.53 -3.53
N LEU A 193 4.58 0.43 -3.23
CA LEU A 193 4.68 1.27 -2.03
C LEU A 193 4.67 0.42 -0.75
N LEU A 194 3.77 -0.56 -0.65
CA LEU A 194 3.70 -1.47 0.50
C LEU A 194 5.04 -2.19 0.72
N LEU A 195 5.61 -2.77 -0.33
CA LEU A 195 6.87 -3.50 -0.22
C LEU A 195 8.08 -2.59 0.09
N GLN A 196 8.11 -1.37 -0.47
CA GLN A 196 9.13 -0.37 -0.15
C GLN A 196 9.08 0.06 1.32
N GLU A 197 7.88 0.35 1.83
CA GLU A 197 7.68 0.73 3.23
C GLU A 197 7.90 -0.42 4.22
N LEU A 198 7.77 -1.67 3.77
CA LEU A 198 8.18 -2.86 4.52
C LEU A 198 9.68 -3.14 4.41
N GLU A 199 10.45 -2.28 3.75
CA GLU A 199 11.91 -2.38 3.57
C GLU A 199 12.32 -3.76 3.02
N ILE A 200 11.61 -4.25 2.01
CA ILE A 200 11.92 -5.56 1.41
C ILE A 200 13.37 -5.59 0.89
N PRO A 201 14.19 -6.58 1.26
CA PRO A 201 15.54 -6.69 0.73
C PRO A 201 15.51 -7.09 -0.76
N ILE A 202 16.31 -6.41 -1.57
CA ILE A 202 16.44 -6.71 -3.01
C ILE A 202 17.17 -8.06 -3.15
N PRO A 203 16.62 -9.06 -3.87
CA PRO A 203 17.30 -10.33 -4.12
C PRO A 203 18.56 -10.11 -4.96
N GLU A 204 19.69 -10.71 -4.59
CA GLU A 204 21.00 -10.49 -5.23
C GLU A 204 21.00 -10.69 -6.75
N LYS A 205 20.24 -11.68 -7.24
CA LYS A 205 20.18 -12.03 -8.68
C LYS A 205 19.17 -11.20 -9.48
N SER A 206 18.33 -10.42 -8.80
CA SER A 206 17.19 -9.77 -9.47
C SER A 206 17.63 -8.69 -10.46
N ASP A 207 18.71 -7.97 -10.18
CA ASP A 207 19.25 -6.96 -11.10
C ASP A 207 19.95 -7.58 -12.32
N GLU A 208 20.63 -8.71 -12.13
CA GLU A 208 21.26 -9.48 -13.22
C GLU A 208 20.19 -10.00 -14.20
N GLU A 209 19.15 -10.65 -13.67
CA GLU A 209 18.02 -11.16 -14.47
C GLU A 209 17.31 -10.03 -15.23
N LEU A 210 17.17 -8.86 -14.60
CA LEU A 210 16.55 -7.69 -15.23
C LEU A 210 17.41 -7.16 -16.38
N HIS A 211 18.72 -7.07 -16.18
CA HIS A 211 19.66 -6.64 -17.22
C HIS A 211 19.68 -7.62 -18.41
N GLU A 212 19.65 -8.93 -18.14
CA GLU A 212 19.56 -9.96 -19.19
C GLU A 212 18.29 -9.81 -20.04
N LEU A 213 17.14 -9.59 -19.41
CA LEU A 213 15.88 -9.35 -20.13
C LEU A 213 15.91 -8.07 -20.95
N GLN A 214 16.47 -6.99 -20.38
CA GLN A 214 16.63 -5.74 -21.10
C GLN A 214 17.54 -5.92 -22.33
N ASN A 215 18.60 -6.71 -22.21
CA ASN A 215 19.50 -7.06 -23.33
C ASN A 215 18.80 -7.93 -24.39
N MET A 216 17.96 -8.90 -23.98
CA MET A 216 17.18 -9.72 -24.92
C MET A 216 16.14 -8.90 -25.69
N LEU A 217 15.49 -7.92 -25.06
CA LEU A 217 14.53 -7.02 -25.70
C LEU A 217 15.22 -5.96 -26.59
N ALA A 218 16.42 -5.53 -26.21
CA ALA A 218 17.19 -4.54 -26.96
C ALA A 218 17.97 -5.14 -28.13
N ALA A 219 18.10 -6.48 -28.21
CA ALA A 219 18.75 -7.14 -29.32
C ALA A 219 18.02 -6.77 -30.63
N PRO A 220 18.66 -6.01 -31.55
CA PRO A 220 17.98 -5.55 -32.74
C PRO A 220 17.63 -6.77 -33.59
N THR A 221 16.39 -6.78 -34.11
CA THR A 221 15.83 -7.69 -35.12
C THR A 221 16.55 -7.58 -36.48
N SER A 222 17.86 -7.37 -36.45
CA SER A 222 18.83 -7.15 -37.51
C SER A 222 18.94 -8.32 -38.52
N VAL A 223 18.13 -9.37 -38.35
CA VAL A 223 17.98 -10.45 -39.33
C VAL A 223 17.02 -10.08 -40.47
N GLN A 224 16.14 -9.08 -40.32
CA GLN A 224 15.10 -8.81 -41.33
C GLN A 224 15.46 -7.72 -42.37
N GLU A 225 16.49 -6.92 -42.14
CA GLU A 225 16.82 -5.78 -43.02
C GLU A 225 17.87 -6.08 -44.12
N ARG A 226 18.49 -7.28 -44.09
CA ARG A 226 19.43 -7.70 -45.16
C ARG A 226 18.77 -8.32 -46.39
N GLN A 227 17.46 -8.55 -46.42
CA GLN A 227 16.78 -9.13 -47.58
C GLN A 227 16.02 -8.12 -48.46
N GLN A 228 15.83 -6.86 -48.04
CA GLN A 228 15.16 -5.84 -48.88
C GLN A 228 16.11 -4.97 -49.71
N SER A 229 17.43 -5.06 -49.51
CA SER A 229 18.42 -4.29 -50.27
C SER A 229 18.96 -4.99 -51.54
N GLN A 230 18.39 -6.13 -51.96
CA GLN A 230 18.80 -6.83 -53.19
C GLN A 230 17.73 -6.93 -54.31
N SER A 231 16.55 -6.32 -54.19
CA SER A 231 15.50 -6.44 -55.24
C SER A 231 15.12 -5.16 -55.98
N SER A 232 15.90 -4.07 -55.90
CA SER A 232 15.65 -2.89 -56.74
C SER A 232 16.50 -2.93 -58.02
N SER A 233 16.08 -3.76 -58.96
CA SER A 233 16.34 -3.52 -60.39
C SER A 233 15.47 -2.35 -60.85
N PRO A 234 16.01 -1.35 -61.57
CA PRO A 234 15.21 -0.27 -62.12
C PRO A 234 14.56 -0.76 -63.43
N SER A 235 13.24 -0.68 -63.53
CA SER A 235 12.59 -0.65 -64.84
C SER A 235 11.33 0.20 -64.87
N PRO A 236 11.03 0.79 -66.04
CA PRO A 236 10.40 2.09 -66.11
C PRO A 236 8.92 2.02 -66.49
N VAL A 237 8.19 3.06 -66.07
CA VAL A 237 7.05 3.67 -66.77
C VAL A 237 5.86 2.77 -67.07
N ARG A 238 4.73 3.01 -66.38
CA ARG A 238 3.42 3.10 -67.04
C ARG A 238 2.39 3.89 -66.21
N ARG A 239 2.12 5.08 -66.75
CA ARG A 239 0.87 5.88 -66.81
C ARG A 239 -0.34 5.40 -65.97
N ALA A 240 -0.83 6.37 -65.17
CA ALA A 240 -2.18 6.92 -65.17
C ALA A 240 -3.39 5.97 -65.27
N ARG A 241 -4.15 5.91 -64.17
CA ARG A 241 -5.62 5.90 -64.07
C ARG A 241 -5.95 6.12 -62.60
N ASP A 242 -6.39 7.31 -62.20
CA ASP A 242 -7.80 7.75 -62.20
C ASP A 242 -8.76 6.75 -61.56
N HIS A 243 -9.39 7.23 -60.49
CA HIS A 243 -10.64 6.79 -59.87
C HIS A 243 -10.66 5.42 -59.17
N ASP A 244 -10.63 5.44 -57.83
CA ASP A 244 -11.79 4.97 -57.06
C ASP A 244 -11.70 5.46 -55.61
N VAL A 245 -12.71 6.21 -55.17
CA VAL A 245 -12.92 6.62 -53.78
C VAL A 245 -13.84 5.57 -53.17
N PRO A 246 -13.38 4.73 -52.23
CA PRO A 246 -14.26 3.78 -51.56
C PRO A 246 -15.28 4.57 -50.73
N LYS A 247 -16.55 4.46 -51.12
CA LYS A 247 -17.68 4.90 -50.30
C LYS A 247 -17.64 4.19 -48.95
N GLU A 248 -17.55 4.99 -47.91
CA GLU A 248 -17.76 4.62 -46.52
C GLU A 248 -19.17 4.03 -46.35
N PRO A 249 -19.34 2.81 -45.82
CA PRO A 249 -20.68 2.26 -45.57
C PRO A 249 -21.30 2.97 -44.36
N GLU A 250 -22.41 3.67 -44.60
CA GLU A 250 -23.28 4.17 -43.53
C GLU A 250 -23.75 3.00 -42.67
N VAL A 251 -23.34 3.00 -41.41
CA VAL A 251 -23.77 2.02 -40.41
C VAL A 251 -25.13 2.48 -39.87
N PRO A 252 -26.20 1.66 -39.97
CA PRO A 252 -27.50 2.01 -39.41
C PRO A 252 -27.43 2.18 -37.90
N PHE A 253 -27.87 3.34 -37.42
CA PHE A 253 -28.09 3.64 -36.01
C PHE A 253 -29.30 2.81 -35.53
N GLU A 254 -29.05 1.68 -34.88
CA GLU A 254 -30.10 0.97 -34.13
C GLU A 254 -30.34 1.65 -32.77
N PRO A 255 -31.60 1.95 -32.41
CA PRO A 255 -31.93 2.49 -31.10
C PRO A 255 -31.82 1.41 -30.03
N TYR A 256 -30.93 1.61 -29.05
CA TYR A 256 -30.82 0.75 -27.88
C TYR A 256 -32.12 0.79 -27.06
N ALA A 257 -32.95 -0.24 -27.27
CA ALA A 257 -34.05 -0.56 -26.39
C ALA A 257 -33.50 -1.03 -25.04
N THR A 258 -33.96 -0.36 -24.00
CA THR A 258 -33.73 -0.71 -22.60
C THR A 258 -34.43 -2.03 -22.28
N ALA A 259 -33.67 -3.08 -21.97
CA ALA A 259 -34.23 -4.31 -21.40
C ALA A 259 -33.42 -4.76 -20.18
N ARG A 260 -34.01 -4.51 -19.02
CA ARG A 260 -33.65 -5.12 -17.74
C ARG A 260 -33.99 -6.61 -17.77
N GLY A 261 -33.08 -7.46 -17.29
CA GLY A 261 -33.37 -8.85 -16.94
C GLY A 261 -32.17 -9.54 -16.30
N PRO A 262 -32.33 -10.27 -15.16
CA PRO A 262 -31.22 -10.87 -14.44
C PRO A 262 -30.91 -12.27 -15.01
N LEU A 263 -29.67 -12.48 -15.43
CA LEU A 263 -29.16 -13.80 -15.80
C LEU A 263 -28.25 -14.32 -14.69
N VAL A 264 -28.85 -15.20 -13.88
CA VAL A 264 -28.15 -16.16 -13.03
C VAL A 264 -27.40 -17.13 -13.95
N ALA A 265 -26.09 -17.26 -13.78
CA ALA A 265 -25.30 -18.30 -14.42
C ALA A 265 -24.64 -19.21 -13.35
N PRO A 266 -24.61 -20.53 -13.57
CA PRO A 266 -24.02 -21.49 -12.63
C PRO A 266 -22.50 -21.62 -12.82
N SER A 267 -21.79 -21.67 -11.70
CA SER A 267 -20.36 -22.00 -11.63
C SER A 267 -20.10 -23.42 -12.14
N GLN A 268 -19.34 -23.55 -13.21
CA GLN A 268 -18.72 -24.83 -13.58
C GLN A 268 -17.28 -24.84 -13.05
N HIS A 269 -17.02 -25.81 -12.17
CA HIS A 269 -15.70 -26.23 -11.71
C HIS A 269 -14.91 -26.81 -12.89
N LEU A 270 -13.75 -26.23 -13.18
CA LEU A 270 -12.76 -26.82 -14.06
C LEU A 270 -11.80 -27.66 -13.21
N VAL A 271 -11.98 -28.98 -13.27
CA VAL A 271 -11.07 -29.97 -12.70
C VAL A 271 -9.95 -30.19 -13.72
N VAL A 272 -8.72 -29.84 -13.36
CA VAL A 272 -7.51 -30.27 -14.07
C VAL A 272 -6.97 -31.48 -13.30
N THR A 273 -7.09 -32.66 -13.89
CA THR A 273 -6.44 -33.89 -13.44
C THR A 273 -4.96 -33.88 -13.82
N LEU A 274 -4.15 -34.32 -12.86
CA LEU A 274 -2.71 -34.55 -12.89
C LEU A 274 -2.29 -35.60 -13.92
#